data_AF-A0A1G1K380-F1
#
_entry.id   AF-A0A1G1K380-F1
#
_cell.length_a   1.000
_cell.length_b   1.000
_cell.length_c   1.000
_cell.angle_alpha   90.00
_cell.angle_beta   90.00
_cell.angle_gamma   90.00
#
_symmetry.space_group_name_H-M   'P 1'
#
loop_
_entity.id
_entity.type
_entity.pdbx_description
1 polymer ?
#
loop_
_entity_poly.entity_id
_entity_poly.type
_entity_poly.pdbx_seq_one_letter_code
_entity_poly.pdbx_strand_id
1 'polypeptide(L)'
;MLIKEKDKKKHMIKMKRNKRGFTLGEMVTTVAIIGTITAISVPNYMRVKMHVNMEMVKQHLKTIGTHMNDLYNQNKQFPQNINTLGSSGEEVAITASLFGINRREYTTDGYTTGPNLSTFQLRTCPQAGRWGIAGDRCFTLTPLGITEDAAGSAAAAFGVGASWGNSIPVTTIAGVATLFLSYSANFTNAERIEMMAAYLELNALQLNRHSDYKIQNTLDGPALSFISFVKSTENTKPFETLLPSVIEALKAKGIYLTVKERPIADSVTTFYSVQKTLGRPASDYAYLSDHASWYSQALEFSFQMAQPVKNAAEVQARIASPLQIYIKYMSKFHNK
;
A
#
# COMPACT_ATOMS: atom_id res chain seq x y z
N MET A 1 26.15 -78.81 -61.90
CA MET A 1 26.85 -77.69 -62.55
C MET A 1 25.80 -76.86 -63.30
N LEU A 2 25.85 -75.53 -63.15
CA LEU A 2 25.03 -74.49 -63.82
C LEU A 2 23.60 -74.26 -63.31
N ILE A 3 23.41 -73.20 -62.50
CA ILE A 3 22.21 -72.36 -62.59
C ILE A 3 22.68 -70.91 -62.80
N LYS A 4 22.20 -70.34 -63.90
CA LYS A 4 22.45 -69.00 -64.44
C LYS A 4 22.08 -67.90 -63.46
N GLU A 5 23.02 -66.97 -63.27
CA GLU A 5 22.81 -65.67 -62.64
C GLU A 5 22.00 -64.78 -63.59
N LYS A 6 20.71 -64.64 -63.31
CA LYS A 6 19.81 -63.74 -64.06
C LYS A 6 19.80 -62.38 -63.37
N ASP A 7 20.45 -61.43 -64.04
CA ASP A 7 20.24 -59.97 -64.01
C ASP A 7 19.08 -59.47 -63.12
N LYS A 8 19.38 -59.15 -61.86
CA LYS A 8 18.57 -58.22 -61.07
C LYS A 8 18.98 -56.80 -61.44
N LYS A 9 18.53 -56.32 -62.61
CA LYS A 9 18.47 -54.86 -62.89
C LYS A 9 17.44 -54.24 -61.95
N LYS A 10 17.94 -53.87 -60.77
CA LYS A 10 17.25 -53.08 -59.76
C LYS A 10 16.86 -51.75 -60.39
N HIS A 11 15.61 -51.60 -60.80
CA HIS A 11 15.03 -50.30 -61.13
C HIS A 11 15.05 -49.43 -59.88
N MET A 12 16.18 -48.75 -59.68
CA MET A 12 16.37 -47.78 -58.63
C MET A 12 15.62 -46.52 -59.05
N ILE A 13 14.35 -46.42 -58.63
CA ILE A 13 13.59 -45.18 -58.69
C ILE A 13 14.36 -44.16 -57.84
N LYS A 14 15.21 -43.36 -58.48
CA LYS A 14 15.86 -42.20 -57.86
C LYS A 14 14.74 -41.21 -57.53
N MET A 15 14.22 -41.27 -56.30
CA MET A 15 13.43 -40.18 -55.75
C MET A 15 14.33 -38.93 -55.74
N LYS A 16 14.09 -38.02 -56.69
CA LYS A 16 14.72 -36.71 -56.73
C LYS A 16 14.23 -35.95 -55.49
N ARG A 17 14.97 -36.03 -54.38
CA ARG A 17 14.73 -35.21 -53.20
C ARG A 17 14.85 -33.75 -53.64
N ASN A 18 13.70 -33.08 -53.77
CA ASN A 18 13.61 -31.68 -54.12
C ASN A 18 14.11 -30.88 -52.91
N LYS A 19 15.43 -30.68 -52.82
CA LYS A 19 16.06 -29.89 -51.76
C LYS A 19 15.82 -28.40 -52.02
N ARG A 20 14.58 -27.95 -51.89
CA ARG A 20 14.28 -26.52 -51.73
C ARG A 20 14.53 -26.19 -50.26
N GLY A 21 15.69 -25.63 -49.96
CA GLY A 21 15.98 -25.08 -48.64
C GLY A 21 15.21 -23.77 -48.45
N PHE A 22 14.89 -23.44 -47.19
CA PHE A 22 14.34 -22.12 -46.84
C PHE A 22 15.27 -21.02 -47.32
N THR A 23 14.73 -20.05 -48.05
CA THR A 23 15.50 -18.87 -48.48
C THR A 23 15.61 -17.88 -47.32
N LEU A 24 16.67 -17.05 -47.35
CA LEU A 24 16.87 -16.00 -46.35
C LEU A 24 15.67 -15.02 -46.33
N GLY A 25 15.10 -14.71 -47.51
CA GLY A 25 13.94 -13.83 -47.63
C GLY A 25 12.68 -14.38 -46.96
N GLU A 26 12.39 -15.67 -47.10
CA GLU A 26 11.24 -16.32 -46.46
C GLU A 26 11.36 -16.30 -44.94
N MET A 27 12.57 -16.46 -44.40
CA MET A 27 12.79 -16.36 -42.95
C MET A 27 12.61 -14.92 -42.45
N VAL A 28 13.11 -13.91 -43.18
CA VAL A 28 12.99 -12.50 -42.78
C VAL A 28 11.54 -12.04 -42.73
N THR A 29 10.74 -12.33 -43.77
CA THR A 29 9.33 -11.92 -43.79
C THR A 29 8.51 -12.64 -42.73
N THR A 30 8.78 -13.92 -42.50
CA THR A 30 8.07 -14.70 -41.48
C THR A 30 8.34 -14.15 -40.07
N VAL A 31 9.60 -13.85 -39.75
CA VAL A 31 9.97 -13.25 -38.46
C VAL A 31 9.37 -11.85 -38.30
N ALA A 32 9.31 -11.05 -39.37
CA ALA A 32 8.69 -9.71 -39.34
C ALA A 32 7.18 -9.77 -39.03
N ILE A 33 6.46 -10.70 -39.65
CA ILE A 33 5.01 -10.89 -39.41
C ILE A 33 4.76 -11.40 -37.99
N ILE A 34 5.50 -12.43 -37.55
CA ILE A 34 5.37 -12.97 -36.18
C ILE A 34 5.72 -11.89 -35.15
N GLY A 35 6.77 -11.10 -35.39
CA GLY A 35 7.17 -9.99 -34.52
C GLY A 35 6.08 -8.93 -34.36
N THR A 36 5.44 -8.55 -35.47
CA THR A 36 4.35 -7.56 -35.46
C THR A 36 3.13 -8.07 -34.68
N ILE A 37 2.70 -9.32 -34.93
CA ILE A 37 1.57 -9.93 -34.22
C ILE A 37 1.86 -10.06 -32.72
N THR A 38 3.09 -10.48 -32.37
CA THR A 38 3.51 -10.65 -30.97
C THR A 38 3.54 -9.32 -30.23
N ALA A 39 4.02 -8.25 -30.86
CA ALA A 39 4.11 -6.92 -30.25
C ALA A 39 2.74 -6.37 -29.81
N ILE A 40 1.67 -6.64 -30.58
CA ILE A 40 0.30 -6.20 -30.24
C ILE A 40 -0.35 -7.17 -29.25
N SER A 41 -0.13 -8.48 -29.43
CA SER A 41 -0.87 -9.52 -28.71
C SER A 41 -0.41 -9.69 -27.27
N VAL A 42 0.89 -9.57 -27.00
CA VAL A 42 1.47 -9.76 -25.66
C VAL A 42 0.89 -8.78 -24.62
N PRO A 43 0.88 -7.45 -24.83
CA PRO A 43 0.35 -6.53 -23.82
C PRO A 43 -1.15 -6.73 -23.58
N ASN A 44 -1.91 -7.06 -24.63
CA ASN A 44 -3.35 -7.32 -24.49
C ASN A 44 -3.60 -8.61 -23.68
N TYR A 45 -2.87 -9.68 -24.00
CA TYR A 45 -2.93 -10.94 -23.26
C TYR A 45 -2.63 -10.75 -21.77
N MET A 46 -1.62 -9.94 -21.44
CA MET A 46 -1.26 -9.65 -20.05
C MET A 46 -2.39 -8.95 -19.28
N ARG A 47 -3.08 -7.98 -19.90
CA ARG A 47 -4.24 -7.31 -19.27
C ARG A 47 -5.41 -8.27 -19.07
N VAL A 48 -5.75 -9.07 -20.09
CA VAL A 48 -6.83 -10.05 -20.00
C VAL A 48 -6.54 -11.07 -18.90
N LYS A 49 -5.32 -11.60 -18.84
CA LYS A 49 -4.89 -12.51 -17.78
C LYS A 49 -5.07 -11.90 -16.39
N MET A 50 -4.68 -10.63 -16.23
CA MET A 50 -4.83 -9.91 -14.97
C MET A 50 -6.31 -9.80 -14.55
N HIS A 51 -7.21 -9.43 -15.47
CA HIS A 51 -8.64 -9.38 -15.19
C HIS A 51 -9.22 -10.75 -14.82
N VAL A 52 -8.85 -11.80 -15.55
CA VAL A 52 -9.29 -13.17 -15.24
C VAL A 52 -8.81 -13.59 -13.85
N ASN A 53 -7.56 -13.30 -13.49
CA ASN A 53 -7.05 -13.60 -12.15
C ASN A 53 -7.88 -12.92 -11.06
N MET A 54 -8.19 -11.63 -11.22
CA MET A 54 -9.00 -10.87 -10.26
C MET A 54 -10.41 -11.45 -10.10
N GLU A 55 -11.09 -11.77 -11.20
CA GLU A 55 -12.43 -12.36 -11.14
C GLU A 55 -12.43 -13.75 -10.48
N MET A 56 -11.41 -14.55 -10.74
CA MET A 56 -11.26 -15.85 -10.07
C MET A 56 -10.94 -15.69 -8.57
N VAL A 57 -10.16 -14.70 -8.17
CA VAL A 57 -9.92 -14.40 -6.74
C VAL A 57 -11.23 -14.02 -6.07
N LYS A 58 -12.05 -13.16 -6.68
CA LYS A 58 -13.40 -12.85 -6.17
C LYS A 58 -14.27 -14.09 -6.05
N GLN A 59 -14.23 -15.00 -7.02
CA GLN A 59 -14.97 -16.26 -6.95
C GLN A 59 -14.55 -17.11 -5.75
N HIS A 60 -13.25 -17.25 -5.50
CA HIS A 60 -12.75 -17.95 -4.32
C HIS A 60 -13.15 -17.25 -3.01
N LEU A 61 -13.12 -15.92 -2.95
CA LEU A 61 -13.59 -15.16 -1.79
C LEU A 61 -15.09 -15.36 -1.54
N LYS A 62 -15.92 -15.48 -2.59
CA LYS A 62 -17.34 -15.79 -2.44
C LYS A 62 -17.52 -17.16 -1.79
N THR A 63 -16.80 -18.17 -2.28
CA THR A 63 -16.81 -19.51 -1.69
C THR A 63 -16.38 -19.48 -0.22
N ILE A 64 -15.29 -18.78 0.11
CA ILE A 64 -14.85 -18.60 1.50
C ILE A 64 -15.95 -17.94 2.33
N GLY A 65 -16.54 -16.84 1.86
CA GLY A 65 -17.59 -16.11 2.59
C GLY A 65 -18.81 -16.95 2.91
N THR A 66 -19.28 -17.75 1.95
CA THR A 66 -20.39 -18.70 2.17
C THR A 66 -20.06 -19.70 3.27
N HIS A 67 -18.92 -20.40 3.17
CA HIS A 67 -18.55 -21.42 4.15
C HIS A 67 -18.18 -20.84 5.52
N MET A 68 -17.65 -19.62 5.57
CA MET A 68 -17.40 -18.92 6.83
C MET A 68 -18.70 -18.59 7.57
N ASN A 69 -19.74 -18.17 6.83
CA ASN A 69 -21.06 -17.94 7.41
C ASN A 69 -21.71 -19.25 7.89
N ASP A 70 -21.52 -20.36 7.16
CA ASP A 70 -21.98 -21.68 7.58
C ASP A 70 -21.29 -22.13 8.89
N LEU A 71 -19.97 -21.97 8.98
CA LEU A 71 -19.21 -22.26 10.21
C LEU A 71 -19.68 -21.39 11.38
N TYR A 72 -19.96 -20.11 11.14
CA TYR A 72 -20.51 -19.23 12.18
C TYR A 72 -21.90 -19.69 12.64
N ASN A 73 -22.75 -20.15 11.72
CA ASN A 73 -24.08 -20.65 12.07
C ASN A 73 -24.01 -21.90 12.96
N GLN A 74 -23.03 -22.77 12.72
CA GLN A 74 -22.80 -24.00 13.47
C GLN A 74 -22.15 -23.73 14.85
N ASN A 75 -21.05 -22.97 14.87
CA ASN A 75 -20.19 -22.83 16.05
C ASN A 75 -20.42 -21.52 16.83
N LYS A 76 -21.23 -20.60 16.30
CA LYS A 76 -21.44 -19.23 16.80
C LYS A 76 -20.17 -18.38 16.87
N GLN A 77 -19.10 -18.83 16.23
CA GLN A 77 -17.79 -18.21 16.22
C GLN A 77 -17.12 -18.47 14.87
N PHE A 78 -16.42 -17.45 14.34
CA PHE A 78 -15.52 -17.62 13.22
C PHE A 78 -14.20 -18.28 13.67
N PRO A 79 -13.49 -18.99 12.78
CA PRO A 79 -12.19 -19.57 13.10
C PRO A 79 -11.19 -18.51 13.56
N GLN A 80 -10.39 -18.80 14.59
CA GLN A 80 -9.34 -17.88 15.04
C GLN A 80 -8.23 -17.71 13.99
N ASN A 81 -7.97 -18.76 13.20
CA ASN A 81 -6.98 -18.72 12.13
C ASN A 81 -7.50 -19.48 10.91
N ILE A 82 -7.61 -18.77 9.79
CA ILE A 82 -8.12 -19.33 8.53
C ILE A 82 -7.14 -20.29 7.84
N ASN A 83 -5.86 -20.28 8.22
CA ASN A 83 -4.82 -21.14 7.66
C ASN A 83 -4.67 -22.47 8.42
N THR A 84 -5.34 -22.61 9.57
CA THR A 84 -5.28 -23.82 10.42
C THR A 84 -6.70 -24.25 10.77
N LEU A 85 -7.44 -24.69 9.74
CA LEU A 85 -8.79 -25.19 9.88
C LEU A 85 -8.80 -26.72 10.05
N GLY A 86 -9.89 -27.25 10.59
CA GLY A 86 -10.12 -28.69 10.69
C GLY A 86 -10.43 -29.36 9.34
N SER A 87 -11.06 -30.53 9.41
CA SER A 87 -11.36 -31.39 8.25
C SER A 87 -12.86 -31.45 7.91
N SER A 88 -13.67 -30.54 8.43
CA SER A 88 -15.07 -30.42 8.00
C SER A 88 -15.17 -30.02 6.52
N GLY A 89 -16.32 -30.29 5.89
CA GLY A 89 -16.50 -30.00 4.46
C GLY A 89 -16.32 -28.52 4.13
N GLU A 90 -16.82 -27.66 5.00
CA GLU A 90 -16.73 -26.19 4.94
C GLU A 90 -15.27 -25.72 5.05
N GLU A 91 -14.53 -26.27 6.03
CA GLU A 91 -13.12 -25.94 6.26
C GLU A 91 -12.21 -26.38 5.11
N VAL A 92 -12.47 -27.55 4.51
CA VAL A 92 -11.76 -28.03 3.32
C VAL A 92 -12.02 -27.11 2.13
N ALA A 93 -13.27 -26.67 1.93
CA ALA A 93 -13.62 -25.75 0.85
C ALA A 93 -12.97 -24.36 0.99
N ILE A 94 -12.88 -23.85 2.23
CA ILE A 94 -12.14 -22.62 2.54
C ILE A 94 -10.65 -22.80 2.21
N THR A 95 -10.04 -23.88 2.69
CA THR A 95 -8.62 -24.19 2.46
C THR A 95 -8.29 -24.30 0.97
N ALA A 96 -9.13 -25.00 0.20
CA ALA A 96 -8.97 -25.12 -1.26
C ALA A 96 -9.09 -23.76 -1.96
N SER A 97 -9.99 -22.90 -1.48
CA SER A 97 -10.16 -21.55 -2.03
C SER A 97 -8.98 -20.64 -1.72
N LEU A 98 -8.42 -20.71 -0.51
CA LEU A 98 -7.17 -20.02 -0.15
C LEU A 98 -6.00 -20.45 -1.03
N PHE A 99 -5.86 -21.76 -1.28
CA PHE A 99 -4.85 -22.26 -2.22
C PHE A 99 -5.08 -21.73 -3.64
N GLY A 100 -6.33 -21.66 -4.08
CA GLY A 100 -6.71 -21.05 -5.35
C GLY A 100 -6.32 -19.58 -5.47
N ILE A 101 -6.49 -18.80 -4.40
CA ILE A 101 -6.05 -17.40 -4.32
C ILE A 101 -4.52 -17.32 -4.39
N ASN A 102 -3.80 -18.13 -3.62
CA ASN A 102 -2.35 -18.14 -3.60
C ASN A 102 -1.73 -18.48 -4.98
N ARG A 103 -2.30 -19.47 -5.69
CA ARG A 103 -1.87 -19.87 -7.04
C ARG A 103 -2.02 -18.75 -8.09
N ARG A 104 -2.86 -17.75 -7.80
CA ARG A 104 -3.02 -16.56 -8.64
C ARG A 104 -2.12 -15.41 -8.21
N GLU A 105 -1.12 -15.71 -7.39
CA GLU A 105 -0.12 -14.75 -6.90
C GLU A 105 -0.75 -13.65 -6.04
N TYR A 106 -1.81 -14.00 -5.29
CA TYR A 106 -2.45 -13.16 -4.28
C TYR A 106 -2.09 -13.64 -2.85
N THR A 107 -2.18 -12.74 -1.88
CA THR A 107 -1.89 -13.02 -0.46
C THR A 107 -3.08 -13.70 0.23
N THR A 108 -2.81 -14.48 1.27
CA THR A 108 -3.82 -15.23 2.04
C THR A 108 -3.67 -15.05 3.56
N ASP A 109 -2.74 -14.20 3.98
CA ASP A 109 -2.33 -13.95 5.35
C ASP A 109 -3.06 -12.78 6.01
N GLY A 110 -3.82 -11.98 5.24
CA GLY A 110 -4.56 -10.82 5.74
C GLY A 110 -5.85 -11.14 6.49
N TYR A 111 -5.90 -12.28 7.20
CA TYR A 111 -7.06 -12.70 7.99
C TYR A 111 -6.99 -12.14 9.41
N THR A 112 -8.08 -11.50 9.85
CA THR A 112 -8.25 -11.00 11.21
C THR A 112 -9.66 -11.26 11.71
N THR A 113 -9.84 -11.30 13.02
CA THR A 113 -11.13 -11.48 13.68
C THR A 113 -11.41 -10.35 14.66
N GLY A 114 -12.68 -9.99 14.82
CA GLY A 114 -13.11 -9.05 15.86
C GLY A 114 -13.26 -9.70 17.24
N PRO A 115 -13.69 -8.92 18.25
CA PRO A 115 -13.95 -9.43 19.60
C PRO A 115 -14.91 -10.62 19.58
N ASN A 116 -14.64 -11.61 20.45
CA ASN A 116 -15.42 -12.83 20.60
C ASN A 116 -15.56 -13.67 19.31
N LEU A 117 -14.69 -13.49 18.31
CA LEU A 117 -14.74 -14.19 17.02
C LEU A 117 -16.10 -14.02 16.32
N SER A 118 -16.76 -12.88 16.55
CA SER A 118 -18.12 -12.57 16.05
C SER A 118 -18.14 -11.94 14.68
N THR A 119 -16.98 -11.53 14.17
CA THR A 119 -16.77 -10.99 12.82
C THR A 119 -15.39 -11.38 12.34
N PHE A 120 -15.19 -11.41 11.03
CA PHE A 120 -13.91 -11.65 10.40
C PHE A 120 -13.66 -10.66 9.27
N GLN A 121 -12.39 -10.51 8.93
CA GLN A 121 -11.95 -9.82 7.74
C GLN A 121 -10.86 -10.65 7.09
N LEU A 122 -11.01 -10.96 5.79
CA LEU A 122 -9.95 -11.55 4.98
C LEU A 122 -9.58 -10.56 3.89
N ARG A 123 -8.38 -9.98 4.01
CA ARG A 123 -7.82 -9.10 2.98
C ARG A 123 -6.82 -9.88 2.12
N THR A 124 -7.02 -9.82 0.81
CA THR A 124 -6.13 -10.42 -0.18
C THR A 124 -5.69 -9.39 -1.21
N CYS A 125 -4.39 -9.37 -1.52
CA CYS A 125 -3.76 -8.43 -2.44
C CYS A 125 -2.79 -9.17 -3.36
N PRO A 126 -2.42 -8.63 -4.54
CA PRO A 126 -1.28 -9.13 -5.28
C PRO A 126 -0.04 -9.23 -4.38
N GLN A 127 0.69 -10.35 -4.47
CA GLN A 127 1.93 -10.57 -3.73
C GLN A 127 2.99 -9.53 -4.08
N ALA A 128 4.01 -9.41 -3.23
CA ALA A 128 5.14 -8.50 -3.48
C ALA A 128 5.77 -8.78 -4.86
N GLY A 129 5.93 -7.72 -5.66
CA GLY A 129 6.45 -7.81 -7.04
C GLY A 129 5.47 -8.35 -8.08
N ARG A 130 4.20 -8.62 -7.73
CA ARG A 130 3.17 -9.16 -8.63
C ARG A 130 2.08 -8.16 -9.01
N TRP A 131 2.19 -6.93 -8.52
CA TRP A 131 1.31 -5.82 -8.91
C TRP A 131 1.42 -5.50 -10.40
N GLY A 132 0.29 -5.33 -11.07
CA GLY A 132 0.22 -5.12 -12.52
C GLY A 132 0.55 -6.36 -13.38
N ILE A 133 0.83 -7.50 -12.74
CA ILE A 133 1.08 -8.80 -13.38
C ILE A 133 -0.03 -9.78 -13.01
N ALA A 134 -0.27 -9.94 -11.71
CA ALA A 134 -1.31 -10.79 -11.15
C ALA A 134 -2.66 -10.07 -11.05
N GLY A 135 -2.62 -8.80 -10.64
CA GLY A 135 -3.76 -7.93 -10.41
C GLY A 135 -3.33 -6.51 -10.04
N ASP A 136 -4.28 -5.59 -10.03
CA ASP A 136 -4.07 -4.17 -9.67
C ASP A 136 -4.93 -3.72 -8.48
N ARG A 137 -5.67 -4.63 -7.85
CA ARG A 137 -6.59 -4.34 -6.72
C ARG A 137 -6.46 -5.37 -5.60
N CYS A 138 -6.72 -4.90 -4.37
CA CYS A 138 -6.97 -5.77 -3.24
C CYS A 138 -8.48 -6.03 -3.09
N PHE A 139 -8.81 -7.13 -2.45
CA PHE A 139 -10.18 -7.48 -2.09
C PHE A 139 -10.25 -7.74 -0.60
N THR A 140 -11.30 -7.23 0.03
CA THR A 140 -11.59 -7.49 1.44
C THR A 140 -12.91 -8.22 1.54
N LEU A 141 -12.91 -9.38 2.17
CA LEU A 141 -14.09 -10.15 2.49
C LEU A 141 -14.44 -9.96 3.96
N THR A 142 -15.71 -9.65 4.21
CA THR A 142 -16.33 -9.60 5.55
C THR A 142 -17.61 -10.46 5.53
N PRO A 143 -18.25 -10.74 6.68
CA PRO A 143 -19.55 -11.40 6.70
C PRO A 143 -20.62 -10.73 5.82
N LEU A 144 -20.48 -9.42 5.57
CA LEU A 144 -21.41 -8.62 4.78
C LEU A 144 -21.17 -8.69 3.27
N GLY A 145 -20.03 -9.24 2.84
CA GLY A 145 -19.68 -9.38 1.42
C GLY A 145 -18.26 -8.96 1.09
N ILE A 146 -18.00 -8.85 -0.22
CA ILE A 146 -16.70 -8.50 -0.77
C ILE A 146 -16.71 -7.02 -1.13
N THR A 147 -15.72 -6.29 -0.63
CA THR A 147 -15.43 -4.93 -1.07
C THR A 147 -14.14 -4.93 -1.89
N GLU A 148 -14.15 -4.13 -2.96
CA GLU A 148 -12.93 -3.83 -3.71
C GLU A 148 -12.23 -2.66 -3.05
N ASP A 149 -10.98 -2.90 -2.67
CA ASP A 149 -10.09 -1.85 -2.22
C ASP A 149 -9.27 -1.45 -3.45
N ALA A 150 -9.78 -0.45 -4.17
CA ALA A 150 -9.03 0.24 -5.20
C ALA A 150 -7.89 0.97 -4.48
N ALA A 151 -6.75 0.28 -4.39
CA ALA A 151 -5.57 0.75 -3.69
C ALA A 151 -5.74 1.01 -2.19
N GLY A 152 -5.63 -0.06 -1.39
CA GLY A 152 -4.91 0.01 -0.12
C GLY A 152 -3.41 -0.18 -0.33
N SER A 153 -2.92 0.29 -1.47
CA SER A 153 -1.57 0.24 -2.01
C SER A 153 -1.00 1.64 -2.07
N ALA A 154 -0.94 2.26 -0.91
CA ALA A 154 0.03 3.30 -0.70
C ALA A 154 1.08 2.74 0.27
N ALA A 155 0.76 2.33 1.51
CA ALA A 155 1.76 1.76 2.43
C ALA A 155 2.57 0.59 1.83
N ALA A 156 1.92 -0.44 1.31
CA ALA A 156 2.60 -1.56 0.66
C ALA A 156 3.33 -1.17 -0.64
N ALA A 157 2.79 -0.22 -1.41
CA ALA A 157 3.44 0.31 -2.61
C ALA A 157 4.71 1.11 -2.26
N PHE A 158 4.72 1.81 -1.12
CA PHE A 158 5.87 2.54 -0.57
C PHE A 158 6.80 1.66 0.27
N GLY A 159 6.62 0.33 0.27
CA GLY A 159 7.47 -0.59 1.04
C GLY A 159 7.40 -0.36 2.56
N VAL A 160 6.25 0.10 3.04
CA VAL A 160 5.97 0.30 4.47
C VAL A 160 5.59 -1.06 5.08
N GLY A 161 6.31 -1.44 6.14
CA GLY A 161 6.18 -2.76 6.78
C GLY A 161 4.85 -2.99 7.51
N ALA A 162 4.55 -4.25 7.84
CA ALA A 162 3.28 -4.65 8.46
C ALA A 162 2.97 -3.92 9.79
N SER A 163 3.98 -3.50 10.54
CA SER A 163 3.83 -2.77 11.81
C SER A 163 3.22 -1.37 11.67
N TRP A 164 3.19 -0.80 10.46
CA TRP A 164 2.73 0.57 10.18
C TRP A 164 1.28 0.65 9.71
N GLY A 165 0.62 -0.48 9.45
CA GLY A 165 -0.77 -0.50 9.01
C GLY A 165 -0.98 0.24 7.69
N ASN A 166 -2.01 1.08 7.61
CA ASN A 166 -2.36 1.87 6.42
C ASN A 166 -1.67 3.26 6.37
N SER A 167 -0.76 3.55 7.30
CA SER A 167 -0.13 4.87 7.43
C SER A 167 1.17 4.96 6.64
N ILE A 168 1.47 6.14 6.09
CA ILE A 168 2.57 6.35 5.13
C ILE A 168 3.36 7.59 5.50
N PRO A 169 4.59 7.43 6.02
CA PRO A 169 5.41 8.55 6.42
C PRO A 169 6.07 9.20 5.19
N VAL A 170 5.48 10.28 4.69
CA VAL A 170 5.95 10.98 3.48
C VAL A 170 6.90 12.14 3.77
N THR A 171 7.01 12.55 5.04
CA THR A 171 7.98 13.58 5.47
C THR A 171 8.39 13.40 6.94
N THR A 172 9.44 14.08 7.35
CA THR A 172 9.87 14.16 8.76
C THR A 172 9.91 15.61 9.21
N ILE A 173 9.57 15.85 10.48
CA ILE A 173 9.61 17.19 11.07
C ILE A 173 10.37 17.11 12.38
N ALA A 174 11.44 17.89 12.51
CA ALA A 174 12.20 17.91 13.76
C ALA A 174 11.51 18.79 14.81
N GLY A 175 11.46 18.31 16.06
CA GLY A 175 11.16 19.16 17.21
C GLY A 175 9.73 19.71 17.25
N VAL A 176 8.73 18.94 16.80
CA VAL A 176 7.32 19.35 16.92
C VAL A 176 6.95 19.59 18.39
N ALA A 177 7.38 18.69 19.27
CA ALA A 177 7.21 18.86 20.71
C ALA A 177 7.93 20.12 21.24
N THR A 178 9.20 20.35 20.89
CA THR A 178 9.96 21.55 21.30
C THR A 178 9.43 22.85 20.74
N LEU A 179 8.98 22.88 19.48
CA LEU A 179 8.23 23.99 18.91
C LEU A 179 7.05 24.30 19.81
N PHE A 180 6.21 23.32 20.15
CA PHE A 180 5.03 23.57 20.99
C PHE A 180 5.35 23.97 22.44
N LEU A 181 6.51 23.59 22.98
CA LEU A 181 6.94 23.89 24.35
C LEU A 181 7.68 25.21 24.49
N SER A 182 8.42 25.64 23.45
CA SER A 182 9.14 26.91 23.49
C SER A 182 8.19 28.12 23.60
N TYR A 183 6.90 27.92 23.30
CA TYR A 183 5.83 28.91 23.47
C TYR A 183 5.13 28.88 24.86
N SER A 184 5.48 27.93 25.75
CA SER A 184 4.62 27.51 26.86
C SER A 184 4.68 28.35 28.16
N ALA A 185 5.36 29.49 28.17
CA ALA A 185 5.30 30.42 29.32
C ALA A 185 4.25 31.53 29.13
N ASN A 186 3.91 31.90 27.88
CA ASN A 186 3.24 33.16 27.58
C ASN A 186 1.82 33.03 26.99
N PHE A 187 1.33 31.81 26.81
CA PHE A 187 0.02 31.54 26.22
C PHE A 187 -0.89 30.75 27.16
N THR A 188 -2.19 31.04 27.09
CA THR A 188 -3.23 30.24 27.76
C THR A 188 -3.37 28.87 27.08
N ASN A 189 -3.98 27.89 27.75
CA ASN A 189 -4.21 26.57 27.13
C ASN A 189 -5.08 26.65 25.86
N ALA A 190 -6.05 27.56 25.82
CA ALA A 190 -6.88 27.77 24.62
C ALA A 190 -6.05 28.27 23.43
N GLU A 191 -5.15 29.24 23.66
CA GLU A 191 -4.26 29.76 22.63
C GLU A 191 -3.27 28.69 22.13
N ARG A 192 -2.78 27.84 23.04
CA ARG A 192 -1.92 26.70 22.67
C ARG A 192 -2.67 25.72 21.78
N ILE A 193 -3.91 25.37 22.13
CA ILE A 193 -4.75 24.45 21.34
C ILE A 193 -4.99 25.04 19.94
N GLU A 194 -5.35 26.32 19.84
CA GLU A 194 -5.62 26.98 18.56
C GLU A 194 -4.37 27.01 17.66
N MET A 195 -3.22 27.39 18.22
CA MET A 195 -1.94 27.40 17.52
C MET A 195 -1.51 25.99 17.08
N MET A 196 -1.64 24.99 17.95
CA MET A 196 -1.29 23.60 17.65
C MET A 196 -2.19 23.01 16.57
N ALA A 197 -3.50 23.24 16.66
CA ALA A 197 -4.45 22.79 15.64
C ALA A 197 -4.14 23.44 14.28
N ALA A 198 -3.86 24.74 14.25
CA ALA A 198 -3.48 25.44 13.02
C ALA A 198 -2.18 24.87 12.40
N TYR A 199 -1.16 24.60 13.22
CA TYR A 199 0.09 24.01 12.75
C TYR A 199 -0.11 22.60 12.18
N LEU A 200 -0.86 21.75 12.87
CA LEU A 200 -1.12 20.38 12.41
C LEU A 200 -2.02 20.35 11.18
N GLU A 201 -2.97 21.27 11.07
CA GLU A 201 -3.78 21.49 9.86
C GLU A 201 -2.91 21.87 8.66
N LEU A 202 -1.96 22.80 8.83
CA LEU A 202 -1.00 23.15 7.77
C LEU A 202 -0.23 21.93 7.28
N ASN A 203 0.27 21.12 8.21
CA ASN A 203 1.00 19.91 7.85
C ASN A 203 0.11 18.89 7.15
N ALA A 204 -1.10 18.61 7.66
CA ALA A 204 -2.05 17.70 7.03
C ALA A 204 -2.34 18.09 5.56
N LEU A 205 -2.51 19.39 5.28
CA LEU A 205 -2.71 19.91 3.92
C LEU A 205 -1.48 19.73 3.03
N GLN A 206 -0.28 19.87 3.58
CA GLN A 206 0.98 19.73 2.83
C GLN A 206 1.39 18.26 2.57
N LEU A 207 0.93 17.30 3.38
CA LEU A 207 1.30 15.88 3.18
C LEU A 207 0.91 15.34 1.80
N ASN A 208 -0.26 15.72 1.28
CA ASN A 208 -0.67 15.33 -0.07
C ASN A 208 0.33 15.85 -1.12
N ARG A 209 0.84 17.08 -0.96
CA ARG A 209 1.90 17.63 -1.82
C ARG A 209 3.21 16.86 -1.67
N HIS A 210 3.60 16.46 -0.46
CA HIS A 210 4.81 15.67 -0.24
C HIS A 210 4.76 14.28 -0.90
N SER A 211 3.56 13.70 -1.00
CA SER A 211 3.30 12.48 -1.78
C SER A 211 3.20 12.70 -3.30
N ASP A 212 3.46 13.92 -3.80
CA ASP A 212 3.21 14.35 -5.19
C ASP A 212 1.76 14.08 -5.65
N TYR A 213 0.80 14.13 -4.73
CA TYR A 213 -0.61 13.79 -4.97
C TYR A 213 -0.85 12.36 -5.48
N LYS A 214 0.15 11.47 -5.38
CA LYS A 214 0.06 10.08 -5.81
C LYS A 214 -0.81 9.24 -4.86
N ILE A 215 -1.11 9.76 -3.67
CA ILE A 215 -1.85 9.07 -2.62
C ILE A 215 -3.11 9.86 -2.30
N GLN A 216 -4.26 9.19 -2.31
CA GLN A 216 -5.53 9.80 -1.92
C GLN A 216 -5.77 9.61 -0.42
N ASN A 217 -5.62 10.68 0.35
CA ASN A 217 -5.76 10.67 1.80
C ASN A 217 -7.23 10.83 2.27
N THR A 218 -8.09 9.88 1.91
CA THR A 218 -9.52 9.85 2.31
C THR A 218 -9.71 9.17 3.68
N LEU A 219 -10.91 9.27 4.28
CA LEU A 219 -11.23 8.62 5.56
C LEU A 219 -11.10 7.10 5.52
N ASP A 220 -11.49 6.49 4.41
CA ASP A 220 -11.36 5.05 4.19
C ASP A 220 -10.03 4.67 3.52
N GLY A 221 -9.21 5.67 3.20
CA GLY A 221 -7.95 5.54 2.47
C GLY A 221 -6.73 5.46 3.37
N PRO A 222 -5.52 5.35 2.77
CA PRO A 222 -4.27 5.39 3.49
C PRO A 222 -4.08 6.73 4.22
N ALA A 223 -3.69 6.67 5.48
CA ALA A 223 -3.33 7.87 6.23
C ALA A 223 -1.96 8.37 5.74
N LEU A 224 -1.83 9.66 5.48
CA LEU A 224 -0.52 10.27 5.29
C LEU A 224 0.01 10.72 6.65
N SER A 225 1.28 10.45 6.90
CA SER A 225 1.93 10.83 8.14
C SER A 225 3.22 11.60 7.94
N PHE A 226 3.59 12.33 8.98
CA PHE A 226 4.97 12.72 9.20
C PHE A 226 5.48 12.09 10.49
N ILE A 227 6.79 11.91 10.57
CA ILE A 227 7.47 11.43 11.78
C ILE A 227 8.15 12.62 12.46
N SER A 228 7.87 12.80 13.74
CA SER A 228 8.57 13.74 14.60
C SER A 228 9.56 13.00 15.50
N PHE A 229 10.84 13.27 15.31
CA PHE A 229 11.89 12.80 16.20
C PHE A 229 12.09 13.79 17.34
N VAL A 230 11.98 13.29 18.57
CA VAL A 230 12.09 14.08 19.80
C VAL A 230 13.48 13.84 20.40
N LYS A 231 14.23 14.91 20.68
CA LYS A 231 15.54 14.78 21.33
C LYS A 231 15.38 14.43 22.81
N SER A 232 16.39 13.77 23.37
CA SER A 232 16.42 13.42 24.80
C SER A 232 16.33 14.61 25.77
N THR A 233 16.64 15.81 25.29
CA THR A 233 16.55 17.06 26.08
C THR A 233 15.16 17.71 26.07
N GLU A 234 14.18 17.16 25.34
CA GLU A 234 12.86 17.76 25.16
C GLU A 234 11.81 17.16 26.11
N ASN A 235 10.92 18.00 26.66
CA ASN A 235 9.88 17.57 27.61
C ASN A 235 8.49 17.47 26.96
N THR A 236 8.07 16.30 26.49
CA THR A 236 6.80 16.10 25.75
C THR A 236 5.52 16.21 26.59
N LYS A 237 5.60 16.16 27.92
CA LYS A 237 4.41 16.05 28.80
C LYS A 237 3.33 17.12 28.57
N PRO A 238 3.65 18.42 28.41
CA PRO A 238 2.63 19.44 28.16
C PRO A 238 1.92 19.27 26.81
N PHE A 239 2.62 18.76 25.80
CA PHE A 239 2.03 18.43 24.50
C PHE A 239 1.02 17.29 24.65
N GLU A 240 1.41 16.22 25.36
CA GLU A 240 0.55 15.06 25.62
C GLU A 240 -0.75 15.45 26.34
N THR A 241 -0.68 16.38 27.29
CA THR A 241 -1.87 16.87 28.04
C THR A 241 -2.87 17.61 27.14
N LEU A 242 -2.40 18.38 26.16
CA LEU A 242 -3.27 19.17 25.27
C LEU A 242 -3.72 18.41 24.02
N LEU A 243 -3.03 17.32 23.67
CA LEU A 243 -3.26 16.55 22.45
C LEU A 243 -4.72 16.13 22.25
N PRO A 244 -5.48 15.64 23.26
CA PRO A 244 -6.88 15.28 23.08
C PRO A 244 -7.76 16.46 22.61
N SER A 245 -7.53 17.64 23.17
CA SER A 245 -8.30 18.84 22.78
C SER A 245 -7.95 19.31 21.37
N VAL A 246 -6.68 19.15 20.97
CA VAL A 246 -6.21 19.46 19.62
C VAL A 246 -6.79 18.49 18.58
N ILE A 247 -6.88 17.19 18.92
CA ILE A 247 -7.53 16.18 18.06
C ILE A 247 -8.99 16.55 17.80
N GLU A 248 -9.74 16.93 18.84
CA GLU A 248 -11.14 17.35 18.66
C GLU A 248 -11.27 18.63 17.83
N ALA A 249 -10.37 19.61 18.02
CA ALA A 249 -10.35 20.82 17.20
C ALA A 249 -10.09 20.53 15.70
N LEU A 250 -9.20 19.59 15.39
CA LEU A 250 -8.93 19.15 14.01
C LEU A 250 -10.10 18.35 13.44
N LYS A 251 -10.71 17.48 14.25
CA LYS A 251 -11.85 16.66 13.84
C LYS A 251 -13.05 17.52 13.45
N ALA A 252 -13.29 18.62 14.17
CA ALA A 252 -14.32 19.60 13.80
C ALA A 252 -14.10 20.23 12.41
N LYS A 253 -12.86 20.20 11.91
CA LYS A 253 -12.48 20.64 10.55
C LYS A 253 -12.44 19.51 9.52
N GLY A 254 -12.88 18.30 9.89
CA GLY A 254 -12.85 17.12 9.03
C GLY A 254 -11.46 16.51 8.84
N ILE A 255 -10.53 16.78 9.78
CA ILE A 255 -9.17 16.23 9.80
C ILE A 255 -9.04 15.28 10.99
N TYR A 256 -8.79 14.02 10.71
CA TYR A 256 -8.70 12.96 11.71
C TYR A 256 -7.23 12.67 11.97
N LEU A 257 -6.76 13.01 13.17
CA LEU A 257 -5.38 12.80 13.60
C LEU A 257 -5.29 11.58 14.51
N THR A 258 -4.33 10.70 14.22
CA THR A 258 -3.86 9.64 15.12
C THR A 258 -2.38 9.85 15.40
N VAL A 259 -1.97 9.77 16.67
CA VAL A 259 -0.57 9.86 17.07
C VAL A 259 -0.13 8.52 17.68
N LYS A 260 1.01 7.98 17.21
CA LYS A 260 1.57 6.73 17.72
C LYS A 260 3.07 6.85 17.93
N GLU A 261 3.56 6.30 19.04
CA GLU A 261 5.00 6.13 19.24
C GLU A 261 5.51 4.92 18.43
N ARG A 262 6.68 5.09 17.81
CA ARG A 262 7.32 4.09 16.96
C ARG A 262 8.78 3.88 17.38
N PRO A 263 9.35 2.68 17.18
CA PRO A 263 10.78 2.48 17.35
C PRO A 263 11.57 3.40 16.42
N ILE A 264 12.63 4.05 16.92
CA ILE A 264 13.43 5.01 16.14
C ILE A 264 14.05 4.35 14.91
N ALA A 265 14.68 3.19 15.10
CA ALA A 265 15.33 2.45 14.01
C ALA A 265 14.34 2.07 12.89
N ASP A 266 13.16 1.59 13.27
CA ASP A 266 12.08 1.23 12.33
C ASP A 266 11.55 2.47 11.60
N SER A 267 11.42 3.59 12.31
CA SER A 267 10.96 4.88 11.76
C SER A 267 11.91 5.43 10.71
N VAL A 268 13.20 5.43 10.99
CA VAL A 268 14.24 5.85 10.04
C VAL A 268 14.23 4.95 8.80
N THR A 269 14.22 3.63 9.00
CA THR A 269 14.24 2.66 7.91
C THR A 269 12.99 2.77 7.03
N THR A 270 11.81 2.90 7.63
CA THR A 270 10.53 3.02 6.92
C THR A 270 10.43 4.34 6.18
N PHE A 271 10.90 5.45 6.76
CA PHE A 271 10.93 6.71 6.07
C PHE A 271 11.80 6.65 4.81
N TYR A 272 12.99 6.05 4.91
CA TYR A 272 13.88 5.88 3.77
C TYR A 272 13.29 5.03 2.65
N SER A 273 12.58 3.94 2.97
CA SER A 273 11.91 3.13 1.94
C SER A 273 10.84 3.92 1.20
N VAL A 274 10.06 4.74 1.91
CA VAL A 274 9.03 5.61 1.33
C VAL A 274 9.65 6.68 0.43
N GLN A 275 10.68 7.40 0.90
CA GLN A 275 11.33 8.47 0.10
C GLN A 275 11.97 7.92 -1.18
N LYS A 276 12.64 6.77 -1.08
CA LYS A 276 13.20 6.07 -2.24
C LYS A 276 12.11 5.72 -3.25
N THR A 277 10.97 5.24 -2.76
CA THR A 277 9.84 4.88 -3.64
C THR A 277 9.16 6.10 -4.26
N LEU A 278 9.15 7.24 -3.57
CA LEU A 278 8.72 8.53 -4.13
C LEU A 278 9.68 9.07 -5.21
N GLY A 279 10.88 8.48 -5.34
CA GLY A 279 11.90 8.90 -6.30
C GLY A 279 12.67 10.15 -5.87
N ARG A 280 12.71 10.44 -4.56
CA ARG A 280 13.49 11.56 -4.01
C ARG A 280 14.99 11.22 -4.06
N PRO A 281 15.88 12.19 -4.31
CA PRO A 281 17.32 11.96 -4.24
C PRO A 281 17.76 11.76 -2.78
N ALA A 282 18.75 10.89 -2.56
CA ALA A 282 19.21 10.54 -1.21
C ALA A 282 19.68 11.73 -0.38
N SER A 283 20.20 12.78 -1.03
CA SER A 283 20.60 14.05 -0.38
C SER A 283 19.46 14.72 0.39
N ASP A 284 18.21 14.52 -0.03
CA ASP A 284 17.04 15.20 0.56
C ASP A 284 16.63 14.59 1.90
N TYR A 285 17.14 13.41 2.24
CA TYR A 285 16.73 12.66 3.44
C TYR A 285 17.87 12.03 4.25
N ALA A 286 19.12 12.01 3.79
CA ALA A 286 20.23 11.22 4.36
C ALA A 286 20.65 11.48 5.83
N TYR A 287 20.06 12.45 6.54
CA TYR A 287 20.56 12.91 7.84
C TYR A 287 19.96 12.21 9.08
N LEU A 288 18.95 11.36 8.90
CA LEU A 288 18.20 10.79 10.03
C LEU A 288 18.92 9.63 10.74
N SER A 289 19.68 8.83 9.99
CA SER A 289 20.42 7.68 10.52
C SER A 289 21.62 8.09 11.38
N ASP A 290 22.30 9.17 11.01
CA ASP A 290 23.56 9.59 11.62
C ASP A 290 23.36 10.20 13.03
N HIS A 291 22.10 10.46 13.38
CA HIS A 291 21.70 11.14 14.62
C HIS A 291 20.67 10.33 15.43
N ALA A 292 20.52 9.04 15.15
CA ALA A 292 19.56 8.18 15.85
C ALA A 292 19.79 8.17 17.39
N SER A 293 21.03 8.32 17.84
CA SER A 293 21.41 8.39 19.26
C SER A 293 20.99 9.68 19.97
N TRP A 294 20.60 10.73 19.23
CA TRP A 294 20.16 12.00 19.80
C TRP A 294 18.68 12.00 20.17
N TYR A 295 17.93 11.03 19.64
CA TYR A 295 16.49 10.95 19.80
C TYR A 295 16.12 10.00 20.93
N SER A 296 15.16 10.42 21.75
CA SER A 296 14.56 9.58 22.79
C SER A 296 13.29 8.90 22.31
N GLN A 297 12.56 9.53 21.36
CA GLN A 297 11.29 9.04 20.86
C GLN A 297 11.09 9.39 19.38
N ALA A 298 10.30 8.57 18.68
CA ALA A 298 9.77 8.88 17.36
C ALA A 298 8.24 8.83 17.41
N LEU A 299 7.60 9.96 17.14
CA LEU A 299 6.14 10.12 17.15
C LEU A 299 5.64 10.22 15.72
N GLU A 300 4.79 9.28 15.31
CA GLU A 300 4.09 9.31 14.03
C GLU A 300 2.78 10.09 14.18
N PHE A 301 2.60 11.12 13.34
CA PHE A 301 1.37 11.89 13.24
C PHE A 301 0.66 11.51 11.94
N SER A 302 -0.36 10.68 12.02
CA SER A 302 -1.13 10.16 10.88
C SER A 302 -2.43 10.94 10.70
N PHE A 303 -2.66 11.42 9.49
CA PHE A 303 -3.83 12.22 9.14
C PHE A 303 -4.68 11.51 8.09
N GLN A 304 -5.99 11.50 8.33
CA GLN A 304 -7.01 11.18 7.33
C GLN A 304 -7.94 12.38 7.14
N MET A 305 -8.35 12.65 5.91
CA MET A 305 -9.16 13.82 5.60
C MET A 305 -10.52 13.43 5.01
N ALA A 306 -11.58 14.07 5.50
CA ALA A 306 -12.90 13.99 4.88
C ALA A 306 -12.90 14.54 3.44
N GLN A 307 -12.08 15.58 3.21
CA GLN A 307 -11.88 16.22 1.92
C GLN A 307 -10.39 16.40 1.66
N PRO A 308 -9.70 15.42 1.05
CA PRO A 308 -8.28 15.54 0.71
C PRO A 308 -8.06 16.56 -0.40
N VAL A 309 -6.89 17.17 -0.36
CA VAL A 309 -6.50 18.20 -1.33
C VAL A 309 -6.07 17.55 -2.64
N LYS A 310 -6.62 18.04 -3.77
CA LYS A 310 -6.45 17.38 -5.07
C LYS A 310 -5.27 17.91 -5.89
N ASN A 311 -4.81 19.12 -5.61
CA ASN A 311 -3.75 19.78 -6.38
C ASN A 311 -3.09 20.94 -5.59
N ALA A 312 -2.04 21.51 -6.16
CA ALA A 312 -1.27 22.59 -5.54
C ALA A 312 -2.08 23.88 -5.32
N ALA A 313 -2.99 24.23 -6.23
CA ALA A 313 -3.81 25.44 -6.09
C ALA A 313 -4.77 25.33 -4.90
N GLU A 314 -5.37 24.16 -4.71
CA GLU A 314 -6.25 23.88 -3.57
C GLU A 314 -5.47 23.88 -2.24
N VAL A 315 -4.21 23.40 -2.23
CA VAL A 315 -3.34 23.54 -1.04
C VAL A 315 -3.18 25.02 -0.71
N GLN A 316 -2.78 25.85 -1.69
CA GLN A 316 -2.56 27.29 -1.47
C GLN A 316 -3.80 28.02 -0.95
N ALA A 317 -4.99 27.69 -1.46
CA ALA A 317 -6.24 28.28 -0.98
C ALA A 317 -6.54 27.88 0.47
N ARG A 318 -6.32 26.62 0.84
CA ARG A 318 -6.70 26.08 2.16
C ARG A 318 -5.69 26.39 3.26
N ILE A 319 -4.41 26.60 2.92
CA ILE A 319 -3.40 26.95 3.93
C ILE A 319 -3.51 28.39 4.43
N ALA A 320 -4.17 29.30 3.71
CA ALA A 320 -4.19 30.73 4.04
C ALA A 320 -4.73 31.00 5.45
N SER A 321 -5.86 30.39 5.81
CA SER A 321 -6.49 30.55 7.13
C SER A 321 -5.62 30.02 8.28
N PRO A 322 -5.21 28.73 8.30
CA PRO A 322 -4.37 28.22 9.38
C PRO A 322 -2.98 28.86 9.41
N LEU A 323 -2.45 29.33 8.27
CA LEU A 323 -1.20 30.09 8.23
C LEU A 323 -1.31 31.45 8.93
N GLN A 324 -2.41 32.18 8.73
CA GLN A 324 -2.65 33.45 9.42
C GLN A 324 -2.74 33.25 10.94
N ILE A 325 -3.44 32.20 11.38
CA ILE A 325 -3.53 31.85 12.81
C ILE A 325 -2.14 31.54 13.36
N TYR A 326 -1.36 30.70 12.66
CA TYR A 326 0.00 30.37 13.07
C TYR A 326 0.90 31.61 13.16
N ILE A 327 0.90 32.47 12.13
CA ILE A 327 1.69 33.71 12.11
C ILE A 327 1.28 34.66 13.25
N LYS A 328 -0.02 34.80 13.54
CA LYS A 328 -0.52 35.63 14.65
C LYS A 328 0.10 35.23 15.99
N TYR A 329 0.17 33.94 16.29
CA TYR A 329 0.78 33.46 17.53
C TYR A 329 2.31 33.57 17.51
N MET A 330 2.94 33.34 16.35
CA MET A 330 4.38 33.57 16.17
C MET A 330 4.76 35.03 16.40
N SER A 331 4.00 36.00 15.86
CA SER A 331 4.26 37.42 16.09
C SER A 331 4.02 37.81 17.55
N LYS A 332 3.00 37.22 18.20
CA LYS A 332 2.72 37.45 19.62
C LYS A 332 3.86 36.95 20.51
N PHE A 333 4.57 35.91 20.09
CA PHE A 333 5.76 35.42 20.77
C PHE A 333 6.98 36.35 20.60
N HIS A 334 7.25 36.84 19.39
CA HIS A 334 8.42 37.70 19.12
C HIS A 334 8.27 39.14 19.62
N ASN A 335 7.04 39.63 19.80
CA ASN A 335 6.77 40.99 20.31
C ASN A 335 6.78 41.06 21.85
N LYS A 336 7.30 40.04 22.53
CA LYS A 336 7.48 39.98 23.98
C LYS A 336 8.88 39.49 24.33
#